data_AF-A0A920VJM6-F1
#
_entry.id   AF-A0A920VJM6-F1
#
_cell.length_a   1.000
_cell.length_b   1.000
_cell.length_c   1.000
_cell.angle_alpha   90.00
_cell.angle_beta   90.00
_cell.angle_gamma   90.00
#
_symmetry.space_group_name_H-M   'P 1'
#
loop_
_entity.id
_entity.type
_entity.pdbx_description
1 polymer ?
#
loop_
_entity_poly.entity_id
_entity_poly.type
_entity_poly.pdbx_seq_one_letter_code
_entity_poly.pdbx_strand_id
1 'polypeptide(L)'
;MSQNGKARVAPKTSDIGSDYPGAFPNSKKIYIDGSRGIRVPMREIHLTGGEPPLQVYDTSGPREVDVRNGLQPLREEWIREREVVETPRVRMPFP
;
A
#
# COMPACT_ATOMS: atom_id res chain seq x y z
N MET A 1 23.63 -32.11 -27.78
CA MET A 1 24.19 -31.87 -26.43
C MET A 1 23.28 -30.88 -25.71
N SER A 2 22.52 -31.40 -24.75
CA SER A 2 21.49 -30.70 -23.98
C SER A 2 22.12 -29.64 -23.07
N GLN A 3 21.72 -28.37 -23.18
CA GLN A 3 21.99 -27.39 -22.13
C GLN A 3 20.79 -27.38 -21.17
N ASN A 4 20.99 -28.05 -20.04
CA ASN A 4 20.05 -28.16 -18.94
C ASN A 4 19.61 -26.79 -18.42
N GLY A 5 18.30 -26.66 -18.22
CA GLY A 5 17.68 -25.50 -17.62
C GLY A 5 18.24 -25.23 -16.23
N LYS A 6 18.77 -24.02 -16.05
CA LYS A 6 18.98 -23.47 -14.71
C LYS A 6 17.62 -23.49 -14.02
N ALA A 7 17.48 -24.33 -13.00
CA ALA A 7 16.32 -24.32 -12.13
C ALA A 7 16.12 -22.87 -11.66
N ARG A 8 14.97 -22.28 -11.98
CA ARG A 8 14.56 -20.97 -11.47
C ARG A 8 14.33 -21.15 -9.98
N VAL A 9 15.39 -20.98 -9.18
CA VAL A 9 15.30 -21.01 -7.72
C VAL A 9 14.57 -19.73 -7.32
N ALA A 10 13.37 -19.87 -6.76
CA ALA A 10 12.64 -18.74 -6.23
C ALA A 10 13.43 -18.12 -5.06
N PRO A 11 13.54 -16.79 -4.98
CA PRO A 11 14.08 -16.13 -3.79
C PRO A 11 13.25 -16.53 -2.56
N LYS A 12 13.92 -16.77 -1.44
CA LYS A 12 13.23 -17.07 -0.18
C LYS A 12 12.50 -15.83 0.31
N THR A 13 11.46 -16.00 1.11
CA THR A 13 10.70 -14.89 1.72
C THR A 13 11.57 -13.92 2.52
N SER A 14 12.72 -14.37 3.04
CA SER A 14 13.74 -13.54 3.68
C SER A 14 14.45 -12.57 2.72
N ASP A 15 14.47 -12.91 1.43
CA ASP A 15 15.25 -12.23 0.40
C ASP A 15 14.45 -11.11 -0.27
N ILE A 16 13.12 -11.14 -0.09
CA ILE A 16 12.17 -10.09 -0.49
C ILE A 16 11.71 -9.44 0.81
N GLY A 17 12.36 -8.34 1.21
CA GLY A 17 11.94 -7.57 2.38
C GLY A 17 10.43 -7.32 2.34
N SER A 18 9.72 -7.76 3.38
CA SER A 18 8.27 -7.56 3.48
C SER A 18 8.01 -6.27 4.24
N ASP A 19 7.26 -5.35 3.64
CA ASP A 19 6.70 -4.19 4.34
C ASP A 19 5.62 -4.60 5.36
N TYR A 20 5.28 -5.89 5.39
CA TYR A 20 4.25 -6.49 6.21
C TYR A 20 4.89 -7.52 7.17
N PRO A 21 5.52 -7.11 8.30
CA PRO A 21 6.04 -8.07 9.26
C PRO A 21 4.90 -8.94 9.81
N GLY A 22 5.04 -10.27 9.68
CA GLY A 22 4.06 -11.23 10.18
C GLY A 22 2.72 -11.29 9.42
N ALA A 23 2.54 -10.50 8.37
CA ALA A 23 1.34 -10.50 7.52
C ALA A 23 1.75 -10.51 6.05
N PHE A 24 0.97 -11.13 5.16
CA PHE A 24 1.22 -11.08 3.70
C PHE A 24 2.68 -11.36 3.28
N PRO A 25 3.18 -12.60 3.42
CA PRO A 25 4.52 -12.97 2.96
C PRO A 25 4.70 -12.65 1.46
N ASN A 26 5.95 -12.39 1.05
CA ASN A 26 6.30 -12.04 -0.34
C ASN A 26 5.53 -10.84 -0.90
N SER A 27 5.11 -9.92 -0.03
CA SER A 27 4.39 -8.71 -0.43
C SER A 27 5.18 -7.46 -0.08
N LYS A 28 5.12 -6.47 -0.97
CA LYS A 28 5.62 -5.12 -0.72
C LYS A 28 4.53 -4.09 -1.03
N LYS A 29 4.58 -2.96 -0.34
CA LYS A 29 3.74 -1.81 -0.63
C LYS A 29 4.34 -1.07 -1.82
N ILE A 30 3.50 -0.77 -2.79
CA ILE A 30 3.85 0.07 -3.93
C ILE A 30 2.84 1.22 -4.00
N TYR A 31 3.18 2.24 -4.78
CA TYR A 31 2.27 3.35 -5.04
C TYR A 31 2.14 3.54 -6.54
N ILE A 32 0.90 3.65 -7.00
CA ILE A 32 0.59 4.07 -8.37
C ILE A 32 0.33 5.57 -8.35
N ASP A 33 1.08 6.31 -9.16
CA ASP A 33 0.90 7.75 -9.26
C ASP A 33 -0.39 8.05 -10.05
N GLY A 34 -1.22 8.92 -9.49
CA GLY A 34 -2.43 9.45 -10.09
C GLY A 34 -2.30 10.91 -10.48
N SER A 35 -3.41 11.52 -10.87
CA SER A 35 -3.44 12.96 -11.13
C SER A 35 -3.22 13.76 -9.85
N ARG A 36 -2.77 15.02 -9.99
CA ARG A 36 -2.67 15.98 -8.86
C ARG A 36 -1.81 15.49 -7.69
N GLY A 37 -0.75 14.72 -7.96
CA GLY A 37 0.16 14.20 -6.94
C GLY A 37 -0.43 13.09 -6.06
N ILE A 38 -1.58 12.52 -6.44
CA ILE A 38 -2.17 11.36 -5.74
C ILE A 38 -1.20 10.18 -5.85
N ARG A 39 -0.96 9.49 -4.75
CA ARG A 39 -0.24 8.20 -4.73
C ARG A 39 -1.16 7.13 -4.16
N VAL A 40 -1.66 6.25 -5.01
CA VAL A 40 -2.62 5.19 -4.64
C VAL A 40 -1.86 3.99 -4.09
N PRO A 41 -2.06 3.59 -2.81
CA PRO A 41 -1.38 2.44 -2.25
C PRO A 41 -1.90 1.14 -2.86
N MET A 42 -0.98 0.30 -3.31
CA MET A 42 -1.25 -1.06 -3.75
C MET A 42 -0.26 -2.00 -3.07
N ARG A 43 -0.59 -3.29 -3.03
CA ARG A 43 0.31 -4.34 -2.56
C ARG A 43 0.70 -5.22 -3.74
N GLU A 44 1.99 -5.35 -3.96
CA GLU A 44 2.55 -6.23 -4.99
C GLU A 44 2.97 -7.55 -4.36
N ILE A 45 2.41 -8.66 -4.83
CA ILE A 45 2.70 -10.02 -4.38
C ILE A 45 3.66 -10.65 -5.39
N HIS A 46 4.84 -11.04 -4.93
CA HIS A 46 5.79 -11.75 -5.77
C HIS A 46 5.38 -13.22 -5.93
N LEU A 47 5.29 -13.68 -7.17
CA LEU A 47 4.90 -15.04 -7.53
C LEU A 47 6.11 -15.85 -7.99
N THR A 48 6.03 -17.17 -7.83
CA THR A 48 7.06 -18.10 -8.33
C THR A 48 6.83 -18.47 -9.80
N GLY A 49 7.73 -19.23 -10.40
CA GLY A 49 7.57 -19.75 -11.77
C GLY A 49 7.95 -18.76 -12.88
N GLY A 50 8.30 -17.52 -12.51
CA GLY A 50 8.54 -16.43 -13.47
C GLY A 50 7.25 -15.71 -13.89
N GLU A 51 6.16 -15.93 -13.17
CA GLU A 51 4.94 -15.15 -13.31
C GLU A 51 5.19 -13.69 -12.91
N PRO A 52 4.56 -12.73 -13.58
CA PRO A 52 4.63 -11.33 -13.17
C PRO A 52 4.01 -11.14 -11.78
N PRO A 53 4.49 -10.17 -10.98
CA PRO A 53 3.89 -9.89 -9.68
C PRO A 53 2.41 -9.52 -9.77
N LEU A 54 1.61 -9.99 -8.82
CA LEU A 54 0.19 -9.67 -8.73
C LEU A 54 -0.01 -8.40 -7.90
N GLN A 55 -0.61 -7.37 -8.49
CA GLN A 55 -0.96 -6.14 -7.79
C GLN A 55 -2.40 -6.22 -7.26
N VAL A 56 -2.57 -5.95 -5.97
CA VAL A 56 -3.88 -5.94 -5.29
C VAL A 56 -4.08 -4.66 -4.51
N TYR A 57 -5.34 -4.33 -4.24
CA TYR A 57 -5.69 -3.17 -3.40
C TYR A 57 -5.14 -3.33 -1.98
N ASP A 58 -4.66 -2.24 -1.39
CA ASP A 58 -4.03 -2.23 -0.07
C ASP A 58 -4.63 -1.18 0.87
N THR A 59 -5.39 -1.66 1.86
CA THR A 59 -6.03 -0.85 2.89
C THR A 59 -5.19 -0.69 4.16
N SER A 60 -3.96 -1.21 4.20
CA SER A 60 -3.17 -1.22 5.44
C SER A 60 -2.66 0.16 5.89
N GLY A 61 -2.66 1.16 5.00
CA GLY A 61 -2.24 2.53 5.31
C GLY A 61 -0.74 2.67 5.62
N PRO A 62 -0.31 3.87 6.07
CA PRO A 62 1.04 4.12 6.57
C PRO A 62 1.34 3.30 7.84
N ARG A 63 2.57 2.82 7.96
CA ARG A 63 3.07 2.02 9.09
C ARG A 63 4.03 2.83 9.95
N GLU A 64 4.30 2.34 11.16
CA GLU A 64 5.26 2.95 12.09
C GLU A 64 4.97 4.42 12.45
N VAL A 65 3.68 4.75 12.55
CA VAL A 65 3.22 6.11 12.87
C VAL A 65 3.02 6.26 14.38
N ASP A 66 3.46 7.38 14.95
CA ASP A 66 3.08 7.77 16.30
C ASP A 66 1.59 8.13 16.34
N VAL A 67 0.80 7.27 17.00
CA VAL A 67 -0.64 7.43 17.13
C VAL A 67 -1.06 8.71 17.85
N ARG A 68 -0.19 9.32 18.66
CA ARG A 68 -0.45 10.59 19.34
C ARG A 68 -0.43 11.77 18.39
N ASN A 69 0.38 11.68 17.33
CA ASN A 69 0.48 12.70 16.29
C ASN A 69 -0.51 12.46 15.14
N GLY A 70 -0.96 11.22 14.98
CA GLY A 70 -1.88 10.83 13.90
C GLY A 70 -1.19 10.72 12.55
N LEU A 71 -1.99 10.47 11.50
CA LEU A 71 -1.50 10.35 10.13
C LEU A 71 -1.30 11.72 9.48
N GLN A 72 -0.35 11.81 8.55
CA GLN A 72 -0.21 12.99 7.69
C GLN A 72 -1.53 13.27 6.94
N PRO A 73 -2.03 14.51 6.94
CA PRO A 73 -3.29 14.86 6.29
C PRO A 73 -3.10 15.04 4.76
N LEU A 74 -2.88 13.94 4.05
CA LEU A 74 -2.56 13.92 2.60
C LEU A 74 -3.56 14.68 1.70
N ARG A 75 -4.78 14.90 2.17
CA ARG A 75 -5.87 15.53 1.41
C ARG A 75 -6.11 17.00 1.78
N GLU A 76 -5.33 17.57 2.71
CA GLU A 76 -5.57 18.90 3.26
C GLU A 76 -5.64 19.98 2.17
N GLU A 77 -4.65 20.02 1.28
CA GLU A 77 -4.60 20.97 0.16
C GLU A 77 -5.83 20.83 -0.75
N TRP A 78 -6.19 19.61 -1.16
CA TRP A 78 -7.34 19.39 -2.02
C TRP A 78 -8.67 19.74 -1.36
N ILE A 79 -8.75 19.68 -0.03
CA ILE A 79 -9.94 20.11 0.72
C ILE A 79 -10.02 21.64 0.71
N ARG A 80 -8.90 22.33 1.00
CA ARG A 80 -8.82 23.79 1.00
C ARG A 80 -9.21 24.40 -0.35
N GLU A 81 -8.81 23.78 -1.46
CA GLU A 81 -9.16 24.25 -2.81
C GLU A 81 -10.67 24.19 -3.14
N ARG A 82 -11.48 23.39 -2.44
CA ARG A 82 -12.89 23.15 -2.79
C ARG A 82 -13.89 24.12 -2.16
N GLU A 83 -13.42 25.26 -1.62
CA GLU A 83 -14.26 26.27 -0.94
C GLU A 83 -15.18 25.65 0.13
N VAL A 84 -14.66 24.68 0.89
CA VAL A 84 -15.44 23.98 1.91
C VAL A 84 -15.67 24.86 3.15
N VAL A 85 -16.80 24.67 3.82
CA VAL A 85 -17.09 25.28 5.12
C VAL A 85 -16.89 24.23 6.21
N GLU A 86 -16.14 24.58 7.26
CA GLU A 86 -16.00 23.73 8.44
C GLU A 86 -17.31 23.69 9.23
N THR A 87 -17.80 22.49 9.53
CA THR A 87 -19.04 22.30 10.29
C THR A 87 -18.75 21.60 11.62
N PRO A 88 -19.47 21.95 12.70
CA PRO A 88 -19.35 21.24 13.96
C PRO A 88 -19.78 19.78 13.79
N ARG A 89 -19.13 18.87 14.52
CA ARG A 89 -19.49 17.45 14.52
C ARG A 89 -20.89 17.27 15.12
N VAL A 90 -21.89 17.05 14.26
CA VAL A 90 -23.25 16.75 14.71
C VAL A 90 -23.39 15.25 14.93
N ARG A 91 -23.56 14.83 16.19
CA ARG A 91 -24.10 13.49 16.48
C ARG A 91 -25.61 13.63 16.47
N MET A 92 -26.28 13.11 15.45
CA MET A 92 -27.73 13.02 15.51
C MET A 92 -28.11 12.11 16.69
N PRO A 93 -29.00 12.54 17.61
CA PRO A 93 -29.56 11.63 18.58
C PRO A 93 -30.28 10.51 17.82
N PHE A 94 -30.05 9.26 18.24
CA PHE A 94 -30.81 8.12 17.74
C PHE A 94 -32.25 8.28 18.26
N PRO A 95 -33.29 8.11 17.42
CA PRO A 95 -34.69 8.19 17.86
C PRO A 95 -35.05 7.10 18.87
#